data_AF-A0A847GX72-F1
#
_entry.id   AF-A0A847GX72-F1
#
_cell.length_a   1.000
_cell.length_b   1.000
_cell.length_c   1.000
_cell.angle_alpha   90.00
_cell.angle_beta   90.00
_cell.angle_gamma   90.00
#
_symmetry.space_group_name_H-M   'P 1'
#
loop_
_entity.id
_entity.type
_entity.pdbx_description
1 polymer ?
#
loop_
_entity_poly.entity_id
_entity_poly.type
_entity_poly.pdbx_seq_one_letter_code
_entity_poly.pdbx_strand_id
1 'polypeptide(L)'
;MMNSTQSPRNAVPPVSWKTGVVWMGCGCVGLWRLLAGHRFRVPFRSLPACACDLSCGLFNSVLGGLQDLLLARTVARVALADDPLFVIGHWRTGTTLLHELLALDPRHRCPTNYECFVPRHFLISERWLKPSIGFLLPKNRLADQMPVRWDLPQEDEFALLALGAPSPYLSIAFPNEPPAFDAYYALEGLSSAELIRWQQTLTGFLRRLIWKREGRLVLKSPTHTFRLPVLEQLFPRARYLHLVRDPYAVFPSTVKLWKSLFAAQSYQQPTYAALDERVLSTFCRMYERFHATRDAVDPRRICDVRYEDVIQDPIGQLERVYAHLDLGDFAPLAPAVRDYFGQRQDYRSSRYQLTAQQQAAVTDRWLPHLQRYGYTAGGCEAP
;
A
#
# COMPACT_ATOMS: atom_id res chain seq x y z
N MET A 1 1.65 -52.80 2.27
CA MET A 1 2.14 -51.92 3.35
C MET A 1 3.41 -51.24 2.88
N MET A 2 3.34 -49.94 2.58
CA MET A 2 4.47 -49.00 2.60
C MET A 2 3.86 -47.61 2.40
N ASN A 3 3.45 -47.00 3.51
CA ASN A 3 3.00 -45.62 3.56
C ASN A 3 4.23 -44.72 3.43
N SER A 4 4.37 -44.04 2.30
CA SER A 4 5.28 -42.90 2.18
C SER A 4 4.68 -41.70 2.90
N THR A 5 5.21 -41.40 4.07
CA THR A 5 4.90 -40.21 4.87
C THR A 5 5.33 -38.95 4.10
N GLN A 6 4.35 -38.20 3.59
CA GLN A 6 4.58 -36.84 3.11
C GLN A 6 5.01 -35.95 4.28
N SER A 7 6.18 -35.35 4.17
CA SER A 7 6.66 -34.28 5.04
C SER A 7 5.72 -33.06 4.96
N PRO A 8 5.32 -32.44 6.08
CA PRO A 8 4.43 -31.28 6.06
C PRO A 8 5.21 -30.02 5.65
N ARG A 9 5.16 -29.65 4.37
CA ARG A 9 5.70 -28.37 3.84
C ARG A 9 4.84 -27.12 4.16
N ASN A 10 4.08 -27.14 5.26
CA ASN A 10 3.17 -26.05 5.65
C ASN A 10 3.42 -25.53 7.07
N ALA A 11 4.67 -25.53 7.54
CA ALA A 11 5.01 -24.79 8.76
C ALA A 11 5.18 -23.30 8.40
N VAL A 12 4.27 -22.46 8.88
CA VAL A 12 4.45 -21.00 8.87
C VAL A 12 5.75 -20.70 9.63
N PRO A 13 6.72 -19.98 9.04
CA PRO A 13 7.97 -19.69 9.74
C PRO A 13 7.69 -18.93 11.05
N PRO A 14 8.50 -19.14 12.10
CA PRO A 14 8.31 -18.44 13.36
C PRO A 14 8.35 -16.93 13.15
N VAL A 15 7.56 -16.19 13.93
CA VAL A 15 7.60 -14.72 14.00
C VAL A 15 9.04 -14.32 14.29
N SER A 16 9.73 -13.80 13.27
CA SER A 16 11.13 -13.43 13.38
C SER A 16 11.20 -11.97 13.79
N TRP A 17 12.09 -11.64 14.72
CA TRP A 17 12.43 -10.24 15.00
C TRP A 17 12.91 -9.49 13.74
N LYS A 18 13.32 -10.20 12.68
CA LYS A 18 13.72 -9.61 11.39
C LYS A 18 12.55 -9.26 10.46
N THR A 19 11.32 -9.70 10.72
CA THR A 19 10.22 -9.52 9.76
C THR A 19 9.34 -8.31 10.04
N GLY A 20 9.36 -7.75 11.26
CA GLY A 20 8.49 -6.67 11.74
C GLY A 20 8.77 -5.24 11.27
N VAL A 21 9.26 -5.04 10.03
CA VAL A 21 9.69 -3.70 9.54
C VAL A 21 8.61 -2.63 9.68
N VAL A 22 7.32 -3.02 9.60
CA VAL A 22 6.19 -2.08 9.70
C VAL A 22 6.13 -1.44 11.09
N TRP A 23 6.22 -2.24 12.15
CA TRP A 23 6.05 -1.75 13.54
C TRP A 23 7.30 -1.05 14.06
N MET A 24 8.48 -1.49 13.62
CA MET A 24 9.75 -0.84 13.93
C MET A 24 9.81 0.62 13.45
N GLY A 25 8.98 0.99 12.47
CA GLY A 25 8.87 2.36 11.96
C GLY A 25 7.98 3.29 12.79
N CYS A 26 7.12 2.73 13.64
CA CYS A 26 6.14 3.49 14.40
C CYS A 26 6.79 4.34 15.50
N GLY A 27 6.10 5.39 15.95
CA GLY A 27 6.44 6.07 17.20
C GLY A 27 5.93 5.35 18.45
N CYS A 28 6.58 5.58 19.59
CA CYS A 28 6.23 4.93 20.87
C CYS A 28 4.75 5.08 21.26
N VAL A 29 4.15 6.26 21.08
CA VAL A 29 2.73 6.52 21.41
C VAL A 29 1.80 5.72 20.50
N GLY A 30 2.14 5.60 19.22
CA GLY A 30 1.35 4.82 18.26
C GLY A 30 1.36 3.33 18.61
N LEU A 31 2.53 2.78 18.90
CA LEU A 31 2.67 1.39 19.36
C LEU A 31 1.98 1.14 20.69
N TRP A 32 2.12 2.06 21.65
CA TRP A 32 1.43 1.93 22.94
C TRP A 32 -0.09 1.90 22.76
N ARG A 33 -0.64 2.79 21.93
CA ARG A 33 -2.08 2.80 21.62
C ARG A 33 -2.54 1.53 20.92
N LEU A 34 -1.74 1.00 19.98
CA LEU A 34 -2.01 -0.27 19.34
C LEU A 34 -2.11 -1.39 20.39
N LEU A 35 -1.09 -1.56 21.23
CA LEU A 35 -1.07 -2.59 22.26
C LEU A 35 -2.20 -2.41 23.28
N ALA A 36 -2.44 -1.19 23.75
CA ALA A 36 -3.50 -0.88 24.70
C ALA A 36 -4.89 -1.13 24.12
N GLY A 37 -5.12 -0.79 22.85
CA GLY A 37 -6.37 -1.07 22.13
C GLY A 37 -6.69 -2.56 22.07
N HIS A 38 -5.66 -3.40 22.01
CA HIS A 38 -5.76 -4.87 22.07
C HIS A 38 -5.55 -5.44 23.48
N ARG A 39 -5.66 -4.59 24.52
CA ARG A 39 -5.54 -4.96 25.94
C ARG A 39 -4.24 -5.71 26.28
N PHE A 40 -3.15 -5.40 25.58
CA PHE A 40 -1.85 -6.04 25.73
C PHE A 40 -1.89 -7.57 25.61
N ARG A 41 -2.81 -8.13 24.82
CA ARG A 41 -2.94 -9.57 24.56
C ARG A 41 -1.86 -10.09 23.60
N VAL A 42 -0.61 -9.79 23.92
CA VAL A 42 0.58 -10.24 23.18
C VAL A 42 0.96 -11.63 23.69
N PRO A 43 0.97 -12.67 22.83
CA PRO A 43 1.44 -13.99 23.21
C PRO A 43 2.90 -13.96 23.68
N PHE A 44 3.26 -14.80 24.67
CA PHE A 44 4.62 -14.86 25.23
C PHE A 44 5.72 -14.99 24.16
N ARG A 45 5.47 -15.80 23.13
CA ARG A 45 6.40 -15.99 21.99
C ARG A 45 6.71 -14.72 21.20
N SER A 46 5.84 -13.71 21.28
CA SER A 46 5.92 -12.47 20.53
C SER A 46 6.44 -11.30 21.37
N LEU A 47 6.69 -11.52 22.67
CA LEU A 47 7.24 -10.50 23.56
C LEU A 47 8.61 -9.95 23.10
N PRO A 48 9.56 -10.78 22.59
CA PRO A 48 10.83 -10.24 22.10
C PRO A 48 10.65 -9.30 20.89
N ALA A 49 9.76 -9.64 19.96
CA ALA A 49 9.44 -8.78 18.82
C ALA A 49 8.78 -7.48 19.29
N CYS A 50 7.76 -7.58 20.16
CA CYS A 50 7.08 -6.42 20.74
C CYS A 50 8.04 -5.49 21.51
N ALA A 51 9.00 -6.05 22.27
CA ALA A 51 9.99 -5.26 22.99
C ALA A 51 10.96 -4.54 22.03
N CYS A 52 11.36 -5.21 20.94
CA CYS A 52 12.15 -4.61 19.88
C CYS A 52 11.39 -3.45 19.22
N ASP A 53 10.13 -3.67 18.85
CA ASP A 53 9.28 -2.65 18.23
C ASP A 53 9.11 -1.43 19.15
N LEU A 54 8.86 -1.63 20.45
CA LEU A 54 8.77 -0.54 21.42
C LEU A 54 10.09 0.23 21.57
N SER A 55 11.23 -0.47 21.53
CA SER A 55 12.57 0.13 21.62
C SER A 55 12.85 1.00 20.38
N CYS A 56 12.57 0.48 19.18
CA CYS A 56 12.62 1.25 17.94
C CYS A 56 11.65 2.42 18.00
N GLY A 57 10.45 2.23 18.54
CA GLY A 57 9.45 3.29 18.68
C GLY A 57 9.88 4.42 19.61
N LEU A 58 10.62 4.11 20.68
CA LEU A 58 11.25 5.14 21.52
C LEU A 58 12.31 5.92 20.75
N PHE A 59 13.20 5.21 20.05
CA PHE A 59 14.24 5.82 19.21
C PHE A 59 13.63 6.75 18.14
N ASN A 60 12.61 6.29 17.42
CA ASN A 60 11.90 7.07 16.39
C ASN A 60 11.17 8.28 16.99
N SER A 61 10.66 8.16 18.21
CA SER A 61 10.03 9.26 18.93
C SER A 61 11.03 10.34 19.31
N VAL A 62 12.20 9.95 19.84
CA VAL A 62 13.29 10.88 20.20
C VAL A 62 13.80 11.62 18.96
N LEU A 63 14.17 10.89 17.90
CA LEU A 63 14.65 11.52 16.67
C LEU A 63 13.57 12.35 15.97
N GLY A 64 12.31 11.92 16.01
CA GLY A 64 11.24 12.73 15.45
C GLY A 64 10.99 14.01 16.23
N GLY A 65 11.12 13.97 17.56
CA GLY A 65 11.10 15.18 18.39
C GLY A 65 12.24 16.13 18.05
N LEU A 66 13.45 15.61 17.81
CA LEU A 66 14.59 16.40 17.35
C LEU A 66 14.35 16.99 15.95
N GLN A 67 13.80 16.21 15.00
CA GLN A 67 13.46 16.72 13.67
C GLN A 67 12.42 17.83 13.77
N ASP A 68 11.36 17.65 14.55
CA ASP A 68 10.31 18.66 14.72
C ASP A 68 10.87 19.92 15.40
N LEU A 69 11.75 19.79 16.39
CA LEU A 69 12.44 20.92 17.01
C LEU A 69 13.24 21.73 15.98
N LEU A 70 13.97 21.06 15.09
CA LEU A 70 14.85 21.70 14.10
C LEU A 70 14.09 22.26 12.89
N LEU A 71 13.06 21.54 12.41
CA LEU A 71 12.50 21.74 11.08
C LEU A 71 10.99 22.01 11.05
N ALA A 72 10.25 21.90 12.16
CA ALA A 72 8.78 22.05 12.10
C ALA A 72 8.35 23.41 11.54
N ARG A 73 9.06 24.50 11.89
CA ARG A 73 8.74 25.85 11.38
C ARG A 73 8.98 25.99 9.89
N THR A 74 10.06 25.42 9.36
CA THR A 74 10.41 25.51 7.94
C THR A 74 9.50 24.60 7.12
N VAL A 75 9.24 23.38 7.58
CA VAL A 75 8.31 22.43 6.96
C VAL A 75 6.88 22.97 6.96
N ALA A 76 6.41 23.62 8.04
CA ALA A 76 5.05 24.18 8.10
C ALA A 76 4.82 25.31 7.09
N ARG A 77 5.87 26.03 6.67
CA ARG A 77 5.80 27.08 5.64
C ARG A 77 5.76 26.54 4.21
N VAL A 78 6.01 25.24 4.02
CA VAL A 78 5.94 24.63 2.70
C VAL A 78 4.49 24.62 2.22
N ALA A 79 4.25 25.32 1.12
CA ALA A 79 2.96 25.32 0.45
C ALA A 79 2.72 23.98 -0.26
N LEU A 80 1.50 23.47 -0.14
CA LEU A 80 1.01 22.39 -0.98
C LEU A 80 0.51 23.01 -2.29
N ALA A 81 1.44 23.53 -3.09
CA ALA A 81 1.12 24.34 -4.27
C ALA A 81 0.53 23.51 -5.41
N ASP A 82 0.96 22.25 -5.54
CA ASP A 82 0.49 21.30 -6.54
C ASP A 82 -0.24 20.13 -5.90
N ASP A 83 -1.38 19.79 -6.49
CA ASP A 83 -2.18 18.66 -6.06
C ASP A 83 -1.56 17.34 -6.55
N PRO A 84 -1.60 16.26 -5.74
CA PRO A 84 -0.92 15.02 -6.09
C PRO A 84 -1.53 14.26 -7.28
N LEU A 85 -0.71 13.42 -7.91
CA LEU A 85 -1.18 12.26 -8.67
C LEU A 85 -1.37 11.09 -7.70
N PHE A 86 -2.58 10.55 -7.63
CA PHE A 86 -2.89 9.36 -6.87
C PHE A 86 -2.98 8.13 -7.79
N VAL A 87 -2.14 7.14 -7.55
CA VAL A 87 -2.30 5.80 -8.13
C VAL A 87 -3.26 5.02 -7.23
N ILE A 88 -4.41 4.68 -7.79
CA ILE A 88 -5.53 4.03 -7.08
C ILE A 88 -5.93 2.73 -7.78
N GLY A 89 -6.72 1.92 -7.09
CA GLY A 89 -7.11 0.58 -7.48
C GLY A 89 -7.03 -0.37 -6.29
N HIS A 90 -7.70 -1.51 -6.41
CA HIS A 90 -7.69 -2.53 -5.36
C HIS A 90 -6.28 -3.11 -5.14
N TRP A 91 -6.05 -3.72 -3.97
CA TRP A 91 -4.86 -4.54 -3.77
C TRP A 91 -4.70 -5.54 -4.91
N ARG A 92 -3.46 -5.77 -5.34
CA ARG A 92 -3.09 -6.78 -6.34
C ARG A 92 -3.58 -6.53 -7.77
N THR A 93 -4.05 -5.33 -8.09
CA THR A 93 -4.28 -4.92 -9.49
C THR A 93 -3.00 -4.51 -10.23
N GLY A 94 -1.86 -4.38 -9.53
CA GLY A 94 -0.58 -3.98 -10.14
C GLY A 94 -0.21 -2.52 -9.90
N THR A 95 -0.90 -1.82 -9.00
CA THR A 95 -0.63 -0.41 -8.66
C THR A 95 0.83 -0.16 -8.25
N THR A 96 1.50 -1.14 -7.64
CA THR A 96 2.93 -1.05 -7.33
C THR A 96 3.81 -0.99 -8.58
N LEU A 97 3.49 -1.74 -9.64
CA LEU A 97 4.22 -1.67 -10.91
C LEU A 97 4.11 -0.26 -11.49
N LEU A 98 2.90 0.30 -11.56
CA LEU A 98 2.72 1.66 -12.05
C LEU A 98 3.43 2.70 -11.19
N HIS A 99 3.41 2.54 -9.87
CA HIS A 99 4.12 3.47 -8.98
C HIS A 99 5.63 3.43 -9.19
N GLU A 100 6.20 2.25 -9.44
CA GLU A 100 7.61 2.10 -9.84
C GLU A 100 7.90 2.73 -11.19
N LEU A 101 7.05 2.53 -12.20
CA LEU A 101 7.21 3.13 -13.52
C LEU A 101 7.12 4.67 -13.48
N LEU A 102 6.20 5.22 -12.68
CA LEU A 102 6.09 6.66 -12.46
C LEU A 102 7.27 7.23 -11.67
N ALA A 103 7.90 6.44 -10.80
CA ALA A 103 9.08 6.85 -10.03
C ALA A 103 10.36 6.93 -10.86
N LEU A 104 10.36 6.38 -12.08
CA LEU A 104 11.48 6.53 -13.01
C LEU A 104 11.57 7.96 -13.59
N ASP A 105 10.48 8.74 -13.52
CA ASP A 105 10.47 10.13 -13.97
C ASP A 105 11.09 11.06 -12.90
N PRO A 106 12.20 11.77 -13.18
CA PRO A 106 12.82 12.69 -12.22
C PRO A 106 11.93 13.90 -11.87
N ARG A 107 10.88 14.19 -12.65
CA ARG A 107 9.88 15.23 -12.33
C ARG A 107 8.92 14.78 -11.24
N HIS A 108 8.90 13.49 -10.89
CA HIS A 108 8.02 12.94 -9.88
C HIS A 108 8.72 12.76 -8.53
N ARG A 109 7.92 12.97 -7.48
CA ARG A 109 8.26 12.74 -6.09
C ARG A 109 7.40 11.60 -5.55
N CYS A 110 7.88 10.37 -5.72
CA CYS A 110 7.27 9.18 -5.10
C CYS A 110 7.87 8.96 -3.70
N PRO A 111 7.06 8.81 -2.62
CA PRO A 111 7.56 8.44 -1.30
C PRO A 111 8.31 7.10 -1.36
N THR A 112 9.50 7.03 -0.76
CA THR A 112 10.30 5.80 -0.76
C THR A 112 9.98 4.89 0.43
N ASN A 113 10.43 3.63 0.39
CA ASN A 113 10.34 2.71 1.53
C ASN A 113 10.91 3.34 2.81
N TYR A 114 12.05 4.02 2.72
CA TYR A 114 12.66 4.66 3.89
C TYR A 114 11.78 5.77 4.45
N GLU A 115 11.21 6.60 3.59
CA GLU A 115 10.34 7.70 4.00
C GLU A 115 9.02 7.22 4.59
N CYS A 116 8.47 6.11 4.08
CA CYS A 116 7.22 5.54 4.58
C CYS A 116 7.40 4.72 5.86
N PHE A 117 8.54 4.04 6.05
CA PHE A 117 8.80 3.30 7.29
C PHE A 117 9.51 4.13 8.36
N VAL A 118 10.13 5.26 8.01
CA VAL A 118 10.81 6.15 8.97
C VAL A 118 10.28 7.59 8.87
N PRO A 119 8.94 7.81 8.82
CA PRO A 119 8.37 9.11 8.47
C PRO A 119 8.60 10.19 9.55
N ARG A 120 8.95 9.78 10.78
CA ARG A 120 9.15 10.69 11.91
C ARG A 120 10.43 11.51 11.82
N HIS A 121 11.49 10.98 11.20
CA HIS A 121 12.82 11.61 11.27
C HIS A 121 13.67 11.46 9.99
N PHE A 122 13.09 11.02 8.87
CA PHE A 122 13.84 10.79 7.63
C PHE A 122 14.60 12.04 7.12
N LEU A 123 14.17 13.27 7.42
CA LEU A 123 14.87 14.47 6.97
C LEU A 123 16.25 14.63 7.61
N ILE A 124 16.44 14.10 8.82
CA ILE A 124 17.69 14.23 9.58
C ILE A 124 18.47 12.91 9.68
N SER A 125 17.81 11.76 9.51
CA SER A 125 18.43 10.45 9.73
C SER A 125 18.90 9.76 8.46
N GLU A 126 18.33 10.09 7.30
CA GLU A 126 18.49 9.26 6.10
C GLU A 126 19.94 9.06 5.68
N ARG A 127 20.78 10.08 5.79
CA ARG A 127 22.17 10.02 5.30
C ARG A 127 23.05 9.02 6.06
N TRP A 128 22.77 8.77 7.34
CA TRP A 128 23.60 7.93 8.21
C TRP A 128 22.88 6.67 8.68
N LEU A 129 21.56 6.72 8.90
CA LEU A 129 20.79 5.58 9.37
C LEU A 129 20.44 4.61 8.24
N LYS A 130 19.98 5.12 7.08
CA LYS A 130 19.60 4.29 5.91
C LYS A 130 20.70 3.27 5.51
N PRO A 131 21.99 3.65 5.37
CA PRO A 131 23.03 2.67 5.04
C PRO A 131 23.27 1.66 6.17
N SER A 132 23.09 2.06 7.43
CA SER A 132 23.35 1.21 8.61
C SER A 132 22.26 0.15 8.84
N ILE A 133 21.03 0.40 8.38
CA ILE A 133 19.88 -0.50 8.57
C ILE A 133 19.48 -1.27 7.30
N GLY A 134 20.36 -1.32 6.30
CA GLY A 134 20.11 -2.06 5.04
C GLY A 134 19.73 -3.53 5.26
N PHE A 135 20.27 -4.16 6.31
CA PHE A 135 20.02 -5.56 6.65
C PHE A 135 18.62 -5.85 7.21
N LEU A 136 17.86 -4.83 7.61
CA LEU A 136 16.50 -5.00 8.14
C LEU A 136 15.47 -5.24 7.03
N LEU A 137 15.75 -4.84 5.79
CA LEU A 137 14.85 -5.14 4.68
C LEU A 137 15.00 -6.59 4.22
N PRO A 138 13.88 -7.31 4.00
CA PRO A 138 13.95 -8.59 3.29
C PRO A 138 14.44 -8.35 1.86
N LYS A 139 15.14 -9.33 1.28
CA LYS A 139 15.62 -9.23 -0.11
C LYS A 139 14.48 -9.01 -1.11
N ASN A 140 13.36 -9.69 -0.88
CA ASN A 140 12.16 -9.64 -1.72
C ASN A 140 10.93 -9.25 -0.88
N ARG A 141 9.89 -8.72 -1.55
CA ARG A 141 8.61 -8.38 -0.91
C ARG A 141 7.93 -9.64 -0.36
N LEU A 142 7.11 -9.44 0.68
CA LEU A 142 6.33 -10.53 1.29
C LEU A 142 5.22 -11.06 0.35
N ALA A 143 4.74 -10.22 -0.57
CA ALA A 143 3.61 -10.51 -1.43
C ALA A 143 3.99 -11.11 -2.79
N ASP A 144 5.15 -10.72 -3.32
CA ASP A 144 5.69 -11.12 -4.61
C ASP A 144 7.22 -11.12 -4.54
N GLN A 145 7.88 -11.88 -5.42
CA GLN A 145 9.34 -12.02 -5.41
C GLN A 145 10.08 -10.77 -5.96
N MET A 146 9.44 -9.60 -5.93
CA MET A 146 10.06 -8.35 -6.37
C MET A 146 11.04 -7.84 -5.31
N PRO A 147 12.15 -7.21 -5.73
CA PRO A 147 13.16 -6.70 -4.80
C PRO A 147 12.59 -5.59 -3.91
N VAL A 148 13.11 -5.51 -2.68
CA VAL A 148 12.86 -4.38 -1.78
C VAL A 148 14.15 -3.63 -1.55
N ARG A 149 14.11 -2.31 -1.76
CA ARG A 149 15.22 -1.40 -1.45
C ARG A 149 14.67 -0.14 -0.82
N TRP A 150 15.46 0.50 0.04
CA TRP A 150 15.06 1.70 0.75
C TRP A 150 14.62 2.85 -0.16
N ASP A 151 15.19 2.93 -1.37
CA ASP A 151 14.92 4.00 -2.33
C ASP A 151 13.77 3.70 -3.30
N LEU A 152 13.23 2.47 -3.31
CA LEU A 152 12.06 2.14 -4.13
C LEU A 152 10.78 2.77 -3.57
N PRO A 153 9.81 3.11 -4.42
CA PRO A 153 8.57 3.74 -3.99
C PRO A 153 7.71 2.82 -3.11
N GLN A 154 6.94 3.42 -2.20
CA GLN A 154 6.13 2.70 -1.20
C GLN A 154 4.78 3.38 -0.93
N GLU A 155 3.84 2.59 -0.41
CA GLU A 155 2.55 3.04 0.06
C GLU A 155 2.67 4.07 1.19
N ASP A 156 2.05 5.23 0.98
CA ASP A 156 1.99 6.29 1.97
C ASP A 156 1.08 5.92 3.17
N GLU A 157 0.20 4.92 3.04
CA GLU A 157 -0.55 4.36 4.19
C GLU A 157 0.38 3.88 5.31
N PHE A 158 1.54 3.30 4.97
CA PHE A 158 2.52 2.88 5.98
C PHE A 158 3.14 4.08 6.70
N ALA A 159 3.33 5.20 6.00
CA ALA A 159 3.78 6.45 6.62
C ALA A 159 2.76 6.97 7.63
N LEU A 160 1.47 6.99 7.25
CA LEU A 160 0.38 7.41 8.13
C LEU A 160 0.30 6.53 9.38
N LEU A 161 0.36 5.20 9.19
CA LEU A 161 0.38 4.22 10.27
C LEU A 161 1.59 4.45 11.21
N ALA A 162 2.79 4.62 10.67
CA ALA A 162 4.00 4.84 11.47
C ALA A 162 4.01 6.20 12.19
N LEU A 163 3.35 7.22 11.63
CA LEU A 163 3.08 8.50 12.29
C LEU A 163 2.01 8.40 13.39
N GLY A 164 1.30 7.27 13.47
CA GLY A 164 0.28 7.01 14.49
C GLY A 164 -1.13 7.46 14.10
N ALA A 165 -1.39 7.74 12.82
CA ALA A 165 -2.76 7.87 12.34
C ALA A 165 -3.44 6.49 12.36
N PRO A 166 -4.71 6.40 12.81
CA PRO A 166 -5.44 5.16 12.73
C PRO A 166 -5.58 4.72 11.27
N SER A 167 -5.41 3.42 11.03
CA SER A 167 -5.37 2.81 9.71
C SER A 167 -5.99 1.42 9.76
N PRO A 168 -6.68 0.96 8.70
CA PRO A 168 -7.13 -0.43 8.61
C PRO A 168 -5.98 -1.46 8.67
N TYR A 169 -4.75 -1.05 8.34
CA TYR A 169 -3.56 -1.91 8.44
C TYR A 169 -3.18 -2.23 9.89
N LEU A 170 -3.69 -1.51 10.90
CA LEU A 170 -3.48 -1.87 12.31
C LEU A 170 -4.05 -3.26 12.64
N SER A 171 -5.06 -3.73 11.90
CA SER A 171 -5.61 -5.09 12.06
C SER A 171 -4.60 -6.21 11.72
N ILE A 172 -3.48 -5.89 11.06
CA ILE A 172 -2.41 -6.85 10.78
C ILE A 172 -1.73 -7.35 12.06
N ALA A 173 -1.62 -6.51 13.09
CA ALA A 173 -0.92 -6.84 14.33
C ALA A 173 -1.66 -7.93 15.14
N PHE A 174 -2.99 -7.93 15.08
CA PHE A 174 -3.88 -8.84 15.82
C PHE A 174 -5.01 -9.36 14.89
N PRO A 175 -4.68 -10.21 13.90
CA PRO A 175 -5.57 -10.56 12.79
C PRO A 175 -6.71 -11.51 13.18
N ASN A 176 -6.70 -12.05 14.40
CA ASN A 176 -7.76 -12.94 14.90
C ASN A 176 -8.89 -12.17 15.59
N GLU A 177 -8.73 -10.88 15.79
CA GLU A 177 -9.75 -10.02 16.38
C GLU A 177 -10.67 -9.44 15.29
N PRO A 178 -11.92 -9.05 15.62
CA PRO A 178 -12.79 -8.38 14.67
C PRO A 178 -12.08 -7.17 14.02
N PRO A 179 -12.29 -6.91 12.72
CA PRO A 179 -11.68 -5.78 12.04
C PRO A 179 -11.93 -4.47 12.80
N ALA A 180 -10.84 -3.84 13.24
CA ALA A 180 -10.85 -2.52 13.85
C ALA A 180 -10.42 -1.47 12.81
N PHE A 181 -10.84 -0.22 13.01
CA PHE A 181 -10.50 0.92 12.16
C PHE A 181 -11.06 0.84 10.73
N ASP A 182 -12.11 0.05 10.50
CA ASP A 182 -12.80 -0.02 9.20
C ASP A 182 -13.35 1.35 8.74
N ALA A 183 -13.73 2.22 9.68
CA ALA A 183 -14.10 3.61 9.40
C ALA A 183 -12.97 4.39 8.72
N TYR A 184 -11.71 4.01 8.93
CA TYR A 184 -10.55 4.66 8.30
C TYR A 184 -10.27 4.17 6.87
N TYR A 185 -11.03 3.20 6.34
CA TYR A 185 -11.10 3.00 4.89
C TYR A 185 -11.81 4.17 4.22
N ALA A 186 -13.05 4.44 4.65
CA ALA A 186 -13.92 5.43 4.03
C ALA A 186 -13.66 6.86 4.52
N LEU A 187 -13.23 7.02 5.77
CA LEU A 187 -13.11 8.28 6.52
C LEU A 187 -14.44 9.01 6.77
N GLU A 188 -15.52 8.60 6.13
CA GLU A 188 -16.88 9.02 6.46
C GLU A 188 -17.34 8.40 7.78
N GLY A 189 -18.10 9.18 8.55
CA GLY A 189 -18.54 8.80 9.90
C GLY A 189 -17.51 9.03 11.00
N LEU A 190 -16.28 9.46 10.65
CA LEU A 190 -15.34 10.00 11.63
C LEU A 190 -15.87 11.33 12.18
N SER A 191 -15.59 11.60 13.46
CA SER A 191 -15.82 12.94 14.00
C SER A 191 -14.94 13.97 13.28
N SER A 192 -15.38 15.23 13.24
CA SER A 192 -14.62 16.32 12.60
C SER A 192 -13.18 16.40 13.14
N ALA A 193 -12.99 16.17 14.44
CA ALA A 193 -11.67 16.17 15.06
C ALA A 193 -10.79 15.01 14.58
N GLU A 194 -11.35 13.82 14.36
CA GLU A 194 -10.62 12.68 13.80
C GLU A 194 -10.23 12.91 12.34
N LEU A 195 -11.16 13.40 11.53
CA LEU A 195 -10.92 13.70 10.13
C LEU A 195 -9.82 14.77 9.97
N ILE A 196 -9.90 15.86 10.75
CA ILE A 196 -8.88 16.91 10.74
C ILE A 196 -7.51 16.35 11.15
N ARG A 197 -7.43 15.51 12.19
CA ARG A 197 -6.16 14.88 12.58
C ARG A 197 -5.58 13.99 11.49
N TRP A 198 -6.41 13.22 10.80
CA TRP A 198 -5.98 12.39 9.67
C TRP A 198 -5.45 13.26 8.51
N GLN A 199 -6.20 14.30 8.13
CA GLN A 199 -5.80 15.25 7.08
C GLN A 199 -4.49 15.98 7.43
N GLN A 200 -4.33 16.40 8.68
CA GLN A 200 -3.09 17.01 9.19
C GLN A 200 -1.91 16.05 9.14
N THR A 201 -2.12 14.77 9.46
CA THR A 201 -1.06 13.76 9.38
C THR A 201 -0.61 13.53 7.94
N LEU A 202 -1.56 13.38 7.01
CA LEU A 202 -1.27 13.25 5.59
C LEU A 202 -0.55 14.49 5.06
N THR A 203 -1.15 15.67 5.20
CA THR A 203 -0.56 16.91 4.68
C THR A 203 0.78 17.26 5.33
N GLY A 204 0.98 16.92 6.61
CA GLY A 204 2.26 17.04 7.30
C GLY A 204 3.35 16.16 6.69
N PHE A 205 3.02 14.89 6.38
CA PHE A 205 3.92 13.99 5.67
C PHE A 205 4.26 14.52 4.27
N LEU A 206 3.26 14.98 3.52
CA LEU A 206 3.48 15.55 2.17
C LEU A 206 4.38 16.79 2.20
N ARG A 207 4.21 17.69 3.17
CA ARG A 207 5.09 18.85 3.34
C ARG A 207 6.54 18.45 3.59
N ARG A 208 6.79 17.40 4.38
CA ARG A 208 8.16 16.89 4.60
C ARG A 208 8.78 16.35 3.31
N LEU A 209 8.00 15.66 2.48
CA LEU A 209 8.46 15.20 1.17
C LEU A 209 8.78 16.38 0.24
N ILE A 210 7.90 17.39 0.18
CA ILE A 210 8.10 18.59 -0.63
C ILE A 210 9.32 19.39 -0.16
N TRP A 211 9.50 19.52 1.15
CA TRP A 211 10.68 20.19 1.72
C TRP A 211 11.98 19.50 1.31
N LYS A 212 11.98 18.17 1.21
CA LYS A 212 13.21 17.37 0.98
C LYS A 212 13.72 17.41 -0.45
N ARG A 213 12.85 17.33 -1.45
CA ARG A 213 13.22 17.31 -2.88
C ARG A 213 12.14 17.99 -3.70
N GLU A 214 12.40 18.42 -4.93
CA GLU A 214 11.39 18.98 -5.85
C GLU A 214 10.58 17.89 -6.57
N GLY A 215 9.59 18.31 -7.38
CA GLY A 215 8.77 17.42 -8.21
C GLY A 215 7.30 17.27 -7.80
N ARG A 216 6.49 16.71 -8.70
CA ARG A 216 5.06 16.42 -8.48
C ARG A 216 4.90 15.25 -7.52
N LEU A 217 4.03 15.38 -6.51
CA LEU A 217 3.74 14.27 -5.60
C LEU A 217 3.01 13.14 -6.35
N VAL A 218 3.54 11.92 -6.25
CA VAL A 218 2.90 10.70 -6.75
C VAL A 218 2.70 9.73 -5.59
N LEU A 219 1.46 9.62 -5.14
CA LEU A 219 1.05 8.83 -3.98
C LEU A 219 0.33 7.58 -4.45
N LYS A 220 0.43 6.50 -3.67
CA LYS A 220 -0.17 5.22 -4.02
C LYS A 220 -0.51 4.47 -2.76
N SER A 221 -1.78 4.20 -2.53
CA SER A 221 -2.22 3.25 -1.51
C SER A 221 -3.58 2.73 -1.96
N PRO A 222 -3.87 1.41 -1.88
CA PRO A 222 -5.20 0.91 -2.27
C PRO A 222 -6.34 1.52 -1.45
N THR A 223 -6.06 1.96 -0.22
CA THR A 223 -6.98 2.74 0.64
C THR A 223 -7.43 4.05 0.00
N HIS A 224 -6.62 4.67 -0.88
CA HIS A 224 -7.02 5.89 -1.59
C HIS A 224 -8.22 5.69 -2.51
N THR A 225 -8.43 4.47 -3.00
CA THR A 225 -9.62 4.10 -3.79
C THR A 225 -10.90 4.27 -2.96
N PHE A 226 -10.88 3.88 -1.68
CA PHE A 226 -11.98 4.17 -0.77
C PHE A 226 -12.09 5.68 -0.47
N ARG A 227 -10.95 6.36 -0.36
CA ARG A 227 -10.88 7.74 0.13
C ARG A 227 -11.08 8.80 -0.95
N LEU A 228 -11.40 8.40 -2.18
CA LEU A 228 -11.65 9.33 -3.30
C LEU A 228 -12.50 10.55 -2.90
N PRO A 229 -13.65 10.43 -2.20
CA PRO A 229 -14.43 11.61 -1.81
C PRO A 229 -13.67 12.60 -0.93
N VAL A 230 -12.92 12.11 0.06
CA VAL A 230 -12.13 12.97 0.96
C VAL A 230 -10.91 13.55 0.25
N LEU A 231 -10.28 12.77 -0.63
CA LEU A 231 -9.12 13.22 -1.41
C LEU A 231 -9.50 14.30 -2.42
N GLU A 232 -10.66 14.18 -3.07
CA GLU A 232 -11.18 15.19 -4.00
C GLU A 232 -11.49 16.51 -3.29
N GLN A 233 -12.00 16.46 -2.04
CA GLN A 233 -12.20 17.66 -1.23
C GLN A 233 -10.88 18.29 -0.78
N LEU A 234 -9.90 17.46 -0.39
CA LEU A 234 -8.61 17.93 0.12
C LEU A 234 -7.68 18.44 -0.99
N PHE A 235 -7.80 17.87 -2.19
CA PHE A 235 -6.99 18.17 -3.37
C PHE A 235 -7.90 18.27 -4.61
N PRO A 236 -8.62 19.39 -4.80
CA PRO A 236 -9.60 19.56 -5.88
C PRO A 236 -9.03 19.51 -7.30
N ARG A 237 -7.70 19.61 -7.46
CA ARG A 237 -7.00 19.49 -8.74
C ARG A 237 -6.16 18.22 -8.82
N ALA A 238 -6.35 17.29 -7.89
CA ALA A 238 -5.67 16.00 -7.91
C ALA A 238 -6.04 15.23 -9.18
N ARG A 239 -5.08 14.39 -9.59
CA ARG A 239 -5.24 13.49 -10.72
C ARG A 239 -5.20 12.06 -10.22
N TYR A 240 -5.89 11.16 -10.90
CA TYR A 240 -6.12 9.78 -10.47
C TYR A 240 -5.76 8.82 -11.60
N LEU A 241 -4.77 7.97 -11.37
CA LEU A 241 -4.45 6.85 -12.23
C LEU A 241 -5.05 5.59 -11.61
N HIS A 242 -6.14 5.12 -12.20
CA HIS A 242 -6.91 4.01 -11.66
C HIS A 242 -6.59 2.71 -12.40
N LEU A 243 -6.10 1.72 -11.65
CA LEU A 243 -5.66 0.45 -12.20
C LEU A 243 -6.63 -0.68 -11.88
N VAL A 244 -7.11 -1.33 -12.92
CA VAL A 244 -7.96 -2.54 -12.84
C VAL A 244 -7.21 -3.76 -13.35
N ARG A 245 -7.65 -4.94 -12.92
CA ARG A 245 -7.06 -6.22 -13.31
C ARG A 245 -8.13 -7.29 -13.27
N ASP A 246 -7.95 -8.37 -14.02
CA ASP A 246 -8.81 -9.54 -13.98
C ASP A 246 -9.14 -9.94 -12.52
N PRO A 247 -10.42 -9.85 -12.11
CA PRO A 247 -10.83 -10.16 -10.76
C PRO A 247 -10.54 -11.62 -10.35
N TYR A 248 -10.50 -12.57 -11.28
CA TYR A 248 -10.09 -13.96 -11.02
C TYR A 248 -8.60 -14.09 -10.65
N ALA A 249 -7.76 -13.14 -11.07
CA ALA A 249 -6.38 -13.03 -10.62
C ALA A 249 -6.26 -12.22 -9.31
N VAL A 250 -7.10 -11.20 -9.12
CA VAL A 250 -7.07 -10.30 -7.96
C VAL A 250 -7.47 -11.01 -6.67
N PHE A 251 -8.56 -11.77 -6.66
CA PHE A 251 -9.07 -12.44 -5.46
C PHE A 251 -8.01 -13.35 -4.79
N PRO A 252 -7.50 -14.40 -5.44
CA PRO A 252 -6.57 -15.33 -4.80
C PRO A 252 -5.23 -14.65 -4.47
N SER A 253 -4.80 -13.69 -5.30
CA SER A 253 -3.60 -12.92 -5.00
C SER A 253 -3.78 -12.05 -3.74
N THR A 254 -4.98 -11.53 -3.50
CA THR A 254 -5.27 -10.71 -2.31
C THR A 254 -5.36 -11.57 -1.06
N VAL A 255 -5.99 -12.75 -1.14
CA VAL A 255 -5.98 -13.73 -0.06
C VAL A 255 -4.53 -14.11 0.31
N LYS A 256 -3.68 -14.38 -0.69
CA LYS A 256 -2.25 -14.68 -0.45
C LYS A 256 -1.51 -13.51 0.19
N LEU A 257 -1.74 -12.27 -0.27
CA LEU A 257 -1.16 -11.07 0.32
C LEU A 257 -1.46 -10.99 1.82
N TRP A 258 -2.74 -11.09 2.20
CA TRP A 258 -3.14 -11.01 3.60
C TRP A 258 -2.58 -12.16 4.42
N LYS A 259 -2.55 -13.39 3.88
CA LYS A 259 -1.90 -14.53 4.54
C LYS A 259 -0.42 -14.25 4.83
N SER A 260 0.33 -13.75 3.84
CA SER A 260 1.74 -13.39 4.01
C SER A 260 1.94 -12.26 5.01
N LEU A 261 1.13 -11.20 4.96
CA LEU A 261 1.23 -10.07 5.87
C LEU A 261 0.94 -10.50 7.32
N PHE A 262 -0.16 -11.22 7.55
CA PHE A 262 -0.49 -11.73 8.88
C PHE A 262 0.59 -12.69 9.39
N ALA A 263 1.12 -13.59 8.56
CA ALA A 263 2.19 -14.48 8.98
C ALA A 263 3.47 -13.74 9.40
N ALA A 264 3.83 -12.67 8.69
CA ALA A 264 5.11 -11.97 8.88
C ALA A 264 5.06 -10.84 9.92
N GLN A 265 3.91 -10.19 10.11
CA GLN A 265 3.77 -8.95 10.87
C GLN A 265 2.85 -9.08 12.10
N SER A 266 2.13 -10.18 12.28
CA SER A 266 1.22 -10.35 13.43
C SER A 266 1.98 -10.69 14.71
N TYR A 267 1.51 -10.20 15.85
CA TYR A 267 1.92 -10.70 17.16
C TYR A 267 1.23 -12.03 17.53
N GLN A 268 0.17 -12.41 16.82
CA GLN A 268 -0.60 -13.65 17.03
C GLN A 268 -0.37 -14.68 15.94
N GLN A 269 -0.76 -15.94 16.18
CA GLN A 269 -0.84 -16.95 15.12
C GLN A 269 -2.11 -16.69 14.32
N PRO A 270 -2.02 -16.32 13.03
CA PRO A 270 -3.23 -16.02 12.26
C PRO A 270 -4.04 -17.31 12.02
N THR A 271 -5.35 -17.25 12.28
CA THR A 271 -6.29 -18.36 11.97
C THR A 271 -6.81 -18.29 10.54
N TYR A 272 -6.73 -17.11 9.91
CA TYR A 272 -7.30 -16.81 8.59
C TYR A 272 -8.82 -17.03 8.50
N ALA A 273 -9.51 -17.05 9.65
CA ALA A 273 -10.95 -17.22 9.71
C ALA A 273 -11.66 -16.11 8.92
N ALA A 274 -12.61 -16.50 8.07
CA ALA A 274 -13.40 -15.59 7.22
C ALA A 274 -12.57 -14.67 6.28
N LEU A 275 -11.31 -15.02 5.98
CA LEU A 275 -10.46 -14.16 5.14
C LEU A 275 -11.02 -14.00 3.72
N ASP A 276 -11.50 -15.08 3.11
CA ASP A 276 -12.10 -15.04 1.77
C ASP A 276 -13.32 -14.09 1.74
N GLU A 277 -14.21 -14.19 2.73
CA GLU A 277 -15.36 -13.29 2.87
C GLU A 277 -14.92 -11.84 3.08
N ARG A 278 -13.90 -11.61 3.92
CA ARG A 278 -13.34 -10.27 4.13
C ARG A 278 -12.80 -9.68 2.83
N VAL A 279 -12.10 -10.47 2.01
CA VAL A 279 -11.58 -10.01 0.71
C VAL A 279 -12.72 -9.68 -0.26
N LEU A 280 -13.71 -10.57 -0.39
CA LEU A 280 -14.86 -10.37 -1.27
C LEU A 280 -15.65 -9.11 -0.90
N SER A 281 -16.01 -8.98 0.39
CA SER A 281 -16.80 -7.85 0.90
C SER A 281 -16.03 -6.52 0.85
N THR A 282 -14.73 -6.52 1.16
CA THR A 282 -13.89 -5.31 1.09
C THR A 282 -13.81 -4.79 -0.35
N PHE A 283 -13.69 -5.68 -1.34
CA PHE A 283 -13.69 -5.29 -2.75
C PHE A 283 -15.01 -4.64 -3.17
N CYS A 284 -16.17 -5.24 -2.82
CA CYS A 284 -17.48 -4.67 -3.12
C CYS A 284 -17.61 -3.28 -2.50
N ARG A 285 -17.34 -3.15 -1.20
CA ARG A 285 -17.39 -1.86 -0.48
C ARG A 285 -16.46 -0.81 -1.10
N MET A 286 -15.27 -1.21 -1.57
CA MET A 286 -14.32 -0.30 -2.21
C MET A 286 -14.90 0.25 -3.50
N TYR A 287 -15.36 -0.62 -4.40
CA TYR A 287 -15.78 -0.20 -5.73
C TYR A 287 -17.17 0.44 -5.74
N GLU A 288 -18.10 0.02 -4.91
CA GLU A 288 -19.38 0.72 -4.70
C GLU A 288 -19.13 2.19 -4.36
N ARG A 289 -18.25 2.43 -3.38
CA ARG A 289 -17.87 3.77 -2.94
C ARG A 289 -17.10 4.56 -3.99
N PHE A 290 -16.08 3.94 -4.60
CA PHE A 290 -15.31 4.56 -5.66
C PHE A 290 -16.20 5.02 -6.80
N HIS A 291 -17.12 4.17 -7.26
CA HIS A 291 -18.04 4.48 -8.34
C HIS A 291 -19.05 5.57 -7.96
N ALA A 292 -19.55 5.57 -6.73
CA ALA A 292 -20.47 6.61 -6.26
C ALA A 292 -19.87 8.03 -6.30
N THR A 293 -18.53 8.16 -6.18
CA THR A 293 -17.85 9.46 -6.25
C THR A 293 -17.20 9.74 -7.60
N ARG A 294 -16.77 8.69 -8.31
CA ARG A 294 -16.04 8.80 -9.59
C ARG A 294 -16.76 9.71 -10.58
N ASP A 295 -18.08 9.59 -10.68
CA ASP A 295 -18.86 10.32 -11.68
C ASP A 295 -18.90 11.84 -11.41
N ALA A 296 -18.50 12.29 -10.21
CA ALA A 296 -18.31 13.71 -9.87
C ALA A 296 -16.89 14.24 -10.16
N VAL A 297 -15.92 13.36 -10.42
CA VAL A 297 -14.54 13.75 -10.76
C VAL A 297 -14.49 14.11 -12.24
N ASP A 298 -13.80 15.20 -12.59
CA ASP A 298 -13.59 15.57 -14.00
C ASP A 298 -12.94 14.39 -14.75
N PRO A 299 -13.56 13.87 -15.84
CA PRO A 299 -13.01 12.73 -16.60
C PRO A 299 -11.58 12.93 -17.09
N ARG A 300 -11.12 14.17 -17.28
CA ARG A 300 -9.73 14.50 -17.66
C ARG A 300 -8.73 14.30 -16.52
N ARG A 301 -9.21 14.27 -15.27
CA ARG A 301 -8.38 14.04 -14.08
C ARG A 301 -8.35 12.59 -13.64
N ILE A 302 -9.10 11.68 -14.28
CA ILE A 302 -9.07 10.25 -13.95
C ILE A 302 -8.85 9.40 -15.19
N CYS A 303 -7.82 8.54 -15.16
CA CYS A 303 -7.46 7.65 -16.25
C CYS A 303 -7.53 6.20 -15.78
N ASP A 304 -8.38 5.40 -16.43
CA ASP A 304 -8.42 3.96 -16.21
C ASP A 304 -7.40 3.24 -17.09
N VAL A 305 -6.74 2.23 -16.51
CA VAL A 305 -5.79 1.37 -17.20
C VAL A 305 -5.99 -0.06 -16.73
N ARG A 306 -5.98 -1.02 -17.67
CA ARG A 306 -5.97 -2.45 -17.33
C ARG A 306 -4.53 -2.93 -17.15
N TYR A 307 -4.31 -3.75 -16.13
CA TYR A 307 -3.02 -4.36 -15.87
C TYR A 307 -2.50 -5.14 -17.10
N GLU A 308 -3.39 -5.88 -17.75
CA GLU A 308 -3.09 -6.70 -18.91
C GLU A 308 -2.58 -5.85 -20.08
N ASP A 309 -3.19 -4.68 -20.31
CA ASP A 309 -2.77 -3.74 -21.37
C ASP A 309 -1.38 -3.16 -21.07
N VAL A 310 -1.06 -2.87 -19.79
CA VAL A 310 0.26 -2.37 -19.38
C VAL A 310 1.34 -3.42 -19.58
N ILE A 311 1.02 -4.70 -19.33
CA ILE A 311 1.98 -5.78 -19.56
C ILE A 311 2.19 -6.01 -21.05
N GLN A 312 1.14 -5.89 -21.86
CA GLN A 312 1.21 -6.10 -23.31
C GLN A 312 1.93 -4.95 -24.04
N ASP A 313 1.62 -3.71 -23.71
CA ASP A 313 2.22 -2.51 -24.30
C ASP A 313 2.50 -1.43 -23.24
N PRO A 314 3.58 -1.58 -22.46
CA PRO A 314 3.89 -0.65 -21.37
C PRO A 314 4.19 0.77 -21.88
N ILE A 315 4.76 0.90 -23.08
CA ILE A 315 5.16 2.19 -23.63
C ILE A 315 3.92 2.94 -24.10
N GLY A 316 3.07 2.33 -24.94
CA GLY A 316 1.85 2.99 -25.42
C GLY A 316 0.86 3.29 -24.30
N GLN A 317 0.72 2.40 -23.30
CA GLN A 317 -0.15 2.68 -22.15
C GLN A 317 0.37 3.84 -21.30
N LEU A 318 1.67 3.93 -21.02
CA LEU A 318 2.20 5.06 -20.27
C LEU A 318 2.13 6.37 -21.07
N GLU A 319 2.41 6.35 -22.36
CA GLU A 319 2.25 7.53 -23.22
C GLU A 319 0.81 8.08 -23.18
N ARG A 320 -0.19 7.19 -23.30
CA ARG A 320 -1.60 7.53 -23.15
C ARG A 320 -1.92 8.12 -21.78
N VAL A 321 -1.37 7.54 -20.71
CA VAL A 321 -1.57 8.03 -19.33
C VAL A 321 -0.98 9.43 -19.17
N TYR A 322 0.23 9.67 -19.66
CA TYR A 322 0.91 10.96 -19.58
C TYR A 322 0.15 12.05 -20.34
N ALA A 323 -0.35 11.72 -21.54
CA ALA A 323 -1.18 12.62 -22.34
C ALA A 323 -2.52 12.92 -21.66
N HIS A 324 -3.25 11.89 -21.21
CA HIS A 324 -4.58 12.04 -20.60
C HIS A 324 -4.53 12.84 -19.29
N LEU A 325 -3.55 12.53 -18.43
CA LEU A 325 -3.41 13.16 -17.13
C LEU A 325 -2.50 14.40 -17.16
N ASP A 326 -2.04 14.87 -18.32
CA ASP A 326 -1.18 16.06 -18.42
C ASP A 326 0.00 15.99 -17.43
N LEU A 327 0.82 14.94 -17.60
CA LEU A 327 2.00 14.66 -16.78
C LEU A 327 3.30 15.20 -17.42
N GLY A 328 3.20 15.86 -18.58
CA GLY A 328 4.31 16.34 -19.39
C GLY A 328 4.77 15.33 -20.44
N ASP A 329 5.86 15.66 -21.14
CA ASP A 329 6.40 14.82 -22.22
C ASP A 329 6.90 13.45 -21.70
N PHE A 330 6.42 12.36 -22.30
CA PHE A 330 6.79 10.99 -21.95
C PHE A 330 8.05 10.50 -22.68
N ALA A 331 8.43 11.10 -23.82
CA ALA A 331 9.51 10.61 -24.65
C ALA A 331 10.86 10.39 -23.91
N PRO A 332 11.28 11.29 -22.98
CA PRO A 332 12.51 11.09 -22.21
C PRO A 332 12.48 9.88 -21.27
N LEU A 333 11.28 9.42 -20.87
CA LEU A 333 11.10 8.31 -19.92
C LEU A 333 11.06 6.94 -20.62
N ALA A 334 10.69 6.90 -21.91
CA ALA A 334 10.53 5.64 -22.66
C ALA A 334 11.75 4.69 -22.59
N PRO A 335 13.02 5.16 -22.68
CA PRO A 335 14.18 4.28 -22.52
C PRO A 335 14.24 3.59 -21.15
N ALA A 336 14.03 4.34 -20.05
CA ALA A 336 14.09 3.79 -18.70
C ALA A 336 12.97 2.76 -18.46
N VAL A 337 11.78 2.97 -19.04
CA VAL A 337 10.69 2.00 -19.00
C VAL A 337 11.06 0.74 -19.76
N ARG A 338 11.64 0.85 -20.97
CA ARG A 338 12.13 -0.31 -21.72
C ARG A 338 13.17 -1.11 -20.93
N ASP A 339 14.13 -0.43 -20.30
CA ASP A 339 15.14 -1.07 -19.47
C ASP A 339 14.52 -1.77 -18.25
N TYR A 340 13.53 -1.15 -17.61
CA TYR A 340 12.82 -1.74 -16.47
C TYR A 340 12.18 -3.10 -16.81
N PHE A 341 11.52 -3.20 -17.96
CA PHE A 341 10.93 -4.45 -18.44
C PHE A 341 11.97 -5.41 -19.03
N GLY A 342 13.00 -4.91 -19.70
CA GLY A 342 14.12 -5.71 -20.22
C GLY A 342 14.86 -6.48 -19.13
N GLN A 343 15.06 -5.87 -17.96
CA GLN A 343 15.66 -6.52 -16.78
C GLN A 343 14.74 -7.57 -16.12
N ARG A 344 13.47 -7.68 -16.55
CA ARG A 344 12.42 -8.48 -15.89
C ARG A 344 11.68 -9.40 -16.85
N GLN A 345 12.25 -9.74 -18.01
CA GLN A 345 11.60 -10.59 -19.01
C GLN A 345 11.19 -11.98 -18.47
N ASP A 346 11.91 -12.50 -17.48
CA ASP A 346 11.61 -13.80 -16.86
C ASP A 346 10.50 -13.74 -15.79
N TYR A 347 10.05 -12.54 -15.41
CA TYR A 347 9.03 -12.41 -14.37
C TYR A 347 7.66 -12.87 -14.89
N ARG A 348 7.15 -13.97 -14.34
CA ARG A 348 5.78 -14.42 -14.56
C ARG A 348 4.93 -14.17 -13.33
N SER A 349 3.78 -13.52 -13.53
CA SER A 349 2.78 -13.41 -12.48
C SER A 349 2.33 -14.81 -12.04
N SER A 350 2.18 -15.02 -10.73
CA SER A 350 1.67 -16.29 -10.22
C SER A 350 0.29 -16.58 -10.81
N ARG A 351 0.11 -17.77 -11.39
CA ARG A 351 -1.20 -18.31 -11.74
C ARG A 351 -1.79 -18.96 -10.50
N TYR A 352 -3.06 -18.69 -10.23
CA TYR A 352 -3.78 -19.24 -9.09
C TYR A 352 -4.90 -20.14 -9.60
N GLN A 353 -5.08 -21.28 -8.94
CA GLN A 353 -6.24 -22.13 -9.16
C GLN A 353 -7.28 -21.79 -8.09
N LEU A 354 -8.47 -21.39 -8.55
CA LEU A 354 -9.62 -21.15 -7.67
C LEU A 354 -10.43 -22.43 -7.53
N THR A 355 -11.05 -22.63 -6.38
CA THR A 355 -12.11 -23.64 -6.25
C THR A 355 -13.34 -23.18 -7.02
N ALA A 356 -14.20 -24.11 -7.43
CA ALA A 356 -15.48 -23.77 -8.10
C ALA A 356 -16.32 -22.81 -7.24
N GLN A 357 -16.32 -22.99 -5.92
CA GLN A 357 -17.01 -22.09 -4.97
C GLN A 357 -16.43 -20.67 -4.98
N GLN A 358 -15.10 -20.53 -4.97
CA GLN A 358 -14.45 -19.23 -5.02
C GLN A 358 -14.68 -18.54 -6.37
N GLN A 359 -14.59 -19.28 -7.46
CA GLN A 359 -14.87 -18.76 -8.81
C GLN A 359 -16.32 -18.29 -8.93
N ALA A 360 -17.28 -19.06 -8.42
CA ALA A 360 -18.69 -18.66 -8.38
C ALA A 360 -18.88 -17.39 -7.54
N ALA A 361 -18.29 -17.32 -6.34
CA ALA A 361 -18.39 -16.14 -5.47
C ALA A 361 -17.79 -14.87 -6.09
N VAL A 362 -16.64 -14.99 -6.77
CA VAL A 362 -16.04 -13.88 -7.53
C VAL A 362 -16.94 -13.45 -8.67
N THR A 363 -17.45 -14.42 -9.44
CA THR A 363 -18.32 -14.14 -10.59
C THR A 363 -19.58 -13.41 -10.15
N ASP A 364 -20.26 -13.92 -9.12
CA ASP A 364 -21.52 -13.38 -8.62
C ASP A 364 -21.36 -11.99 -7.99
N ARG A 365 -20.45 -11.86 -7.02
CA ARG A 365 -20.32 -10.64 -6.22
C ARG A 365 -19.57 -9.52 -6.93
N TRP A 366 -18.67 -9.86 -7.84
CA TRP A 366 -17.85 -8.88 -8.57
C TRP A 366 -18.30 -8.71 -10.03
N LEU A 367 -19.46 -9.26 -10.41
CA LEU A 367 -20.05 -9.10 -11.75
C LEU A 367 -20.13 -7.65 -12.23
N PRO A 368 -20.57 -6.67 -11.41
CA PRO A 368 -20.65 -5.28 -11.88
C PRO A 368 -19.27 -4.73 -12.26
N HIS A 369 -18.22 -5.13 -11.54
CA HIS A 369 -16.85 -4.73 -11.85
C HIS A 369 -16.33 -5.42 -13.12
N LEU A 370 -16.58 -6.73 -13.27
CA LEU A 370 -16.24 -7.48 -14.48
C LEU A 370 -16.84 -6.81 -15.72
N GLN A 371 -18.14 -6.54 -15.69
CA GLN A 371 -18.87 -5.91 -16.80
C GLN A 371 -18.37 -4.51 -17.11
N ARG A 372 -18.19 -3.66 -16.07
CA ARG A 372 -17.76 -2.27 -16.25
C ARG A 372 -16.39 -2.13 -16.92
N TYR A 373 -15.47 -3.04 -16.63
CA TYR A 373 -14.10 -2.99 -17.15
C TYR A 373 -13.82 -3.98 -18.28
N GLY A 374 -14.86 -4.66 -18.79
CA GLY A 374 -14.75 -5.54 -19.96
C GLY A 374 -13.99 -6.85 -19.69
N TYR A 375 -14.22 -7.47 -18.54
CA TYR A 375 -13.76 -8.82 -18.23
C TYR A 375 -14.91 -9.82 -18.39
N THR A 376 -14.62 -10.99 -18.95
CA THR A 376 -15.62 -12.05 -19.18
C THR A 376 -15.87 -12.85 -17.92
N ALA A 377 -17.14 -13.11 -17.61
CA ALA A 377 -17.52 -14.05 -16.56
C ALA A 377 -17.10 -15.47 -16.97
N GLY A 378 -16.51 -16.23 -16.03
CA GLY A 378 -15.99 -17.58 -16.27
C GLY A 378 -14.46 -17.68 -16.29
N GLY A 379 -13.75 -16.55 -16.29
CA GLY A 379 -12.31 -16.51 -16.51
C GLY A 379 -11.98 -16.75 -17.98
N CYS A 380 -10.83 -16.27 -18.44
CA CYS A 380 -10.36 -16.61 -19.78
C CYS A 380 -10.11 -18.13 -19.82
N GLU A 381 -10.95 -18.89 -20.54
CA GLU A 381 -10.49 -20.17 -21.08
C GLU A 381 -9.30 -19.83 -21.96
N ALA A 382 -8.10 -20.20 -21.51
CA ALA A 382 -6.89 -19.92 -22.27
C ALA A 382 -6.97 -20.66 -23.62
N PRO A 383 -6.59 -20.03 -24.75
CA PRO A 383 -6.22 -20.77 -25.95
C PRO A 383 -5.01 -21.69 -25.70
#